data_AF-A0A8H3ANE6-F1
#
_entry.id   AF-A0A8H3ANE6-F1
#
_cell.length_a   1.000
_cell.length_b   1.000
_cell.length_c   1.000
_cell.angle_alpha   90.00
_cell.angle_beta   90.00
_cell.angle_gamma   90.00
#
_symmetry.space_group_name_H-M   'P 1'
#
loop_
_entity.id
_entity.type
_entity.pdbx_description
1 polymer ?
#
loop_
_entity_poly.entity_id
_entity_poly.type
_entity_poly.pdbx_seq_one_letter_code
_entity_poly.pdbx_strand_id
1 'polypeptide(L)'
;MFGRERNQTGVLIELEVGANSLYKTKEGRVKVIEDVWPFIERANQTSPTHSRLEKRTIILVDPARPLPRTPKGTIPRSAALKLYAHDIEEMYLDLEKDSGSVEGIEPPQSWTSTEDVEAWISRSVQGLLNREIDVAGDLFQQGMDSLTATMLLRVLKTALHAASDPNIQSAATKINQQTVFGKPTVRQLAHLLVQLSKNDNTSIDPVAEALQNILAMIR
;
A
#
# COMPACT_ATOMS: atom_id res chain seq x y z
N MET A 1 9.09 17.83 2.33
CA MET A 1 7.87 17.01 2.22
C MET A 1 7.75 16.43 0.81
N PHE A 2 7.42 15.16 0.71
CA PHE A 2 7.15 14.41 -0.53
C PHE A 2 6.01 13.43 -0.30
N GLY A 3 5.63 12.65 -1.33
CA GLY A 3 4.55 11.66 -1.22
C GLY A 3 3.26 12.01 -1.99
N ARG A 4 3.36 12.85 -3.02
CA ARG A 4 2.25 13.00 -3.97
C ARG A 4 1.99 11.66 -4.65
N GLU A 5 0.72 11.25 -4.72
CA GLU A 5 0.29 9.96 -5.30
C GLU A 5 0.89 8.74 -4.57
N ARG A 6 1.31 8.93 -3.32
CA ARG A 6 1.78 7.86 -2.42
C ARG A 6 0.86 7.80 -1.20
N ASN A 7 0.83 6.64 -0.58
CA ASN A 7 -0.06 6.35 0.56
C ASN A 7 0.42 6.94 1.89
N GLN A 8 1.69 7.34 1.97
CA GLN A 8 2.26 7.96 3.16
C GLN A 8 3.03 9.22 2.77
N THR A 9 2.93 10.24 3.63
CA THR A 9 3.70 11.48 3.48
C THR A 9 5.09 11.28 4.07
N GLY A 10 6.12 11.80 3.41
CA GLY A 10 7.49 11.76 3.94
C GLY A 10 8.20 13.11 3.91
N VAL A 11 9.34 13.20 4.59
CA VAL A 11 10.08 14.44 4.77
C VAL A 11 11.58 14.24 4.59
N LEU A 12 12.25 15.24 4.00
CA LEU A 12 13.70 15.36 3.96
C LEU A 12 14.13 16.30 5.10
N ILE A 13 15.06 15.87 5.94
CA ILE A 13 15.61 16.68 7.04
C ILE A 13 17.10 16.88 6.81
N GLU A 14 17.49 18.14 6.62
CA GLU A 14 18.89 18.54 6.49
C GLU A 14 19.45 18.98 7.83
N LEU A 15 20.62 18.43 8.18
CA LEU A 15 21.31 18.75 9.41
C LEU A 15 22.13 20.02 9.27
N GLU A 16 22.27 20.75 10.37
CA GLU A 16 23.26 21.81 10.42
C GLU A 16 24.68 21.25 10.29
N VAL A 17 25.59 22.07 9.77
CA VAL A 17 26.97 21.67 9.47
C VAL A 17 27.68 21.05 10.68
N GLY A 18 27.44 21.57 11.88
CA GLY A 18 28.01 21.06 13.13
C GLY A 18 27.53 19.65 13.52
N ALA A 19 26.39 19.21 12.98
CA ALA A 19 25.78 17.91 13.25
C ALA A 19 26.02 16.88 12.12
N ASN A 20 26.72 17.23 11.04
CA ASN A 20 26.96 16.33 9.90
C ASN A 20 27.69 15.03 10.24
N SER A 21 28.46 15.00 11.33
CA SER A 21 29.12 13.78 11.82
C SER A 21 28.11 12.70 12.23
N LEU A 22 26.91 13.08 12.69
CA LEU A 22 25.85 12.16 13.09
C LEU A 22 25.26 11.40 11.90
N TYR A 23 25.31 11.95 10.69
CA TYR A 23 24.85 11.26 9.48
C TYR A 23 25.71 10.03 9.13
N LYS A 24 27.00 10.05 9.50
CA LYS A 24 27.99 9.04 9.08
C LYS A 24 27.80 7.68 9.74
N THR A 25 27.14 7.62 10.88
CA THR A 25 26.92 6.37 11.63
C THR A 25 25.45 6.00 11.65
N LYS A 26 25.15 4.71 11.85
CA LYS A 26 23.75 4.27 11.99
C LYS A 26 23.15 4.82 13.28
N GLU A 27 23.90 4.77 14.37
CA GLU A 27 23.50 5.22 15.70
C GLU A 27 23.27 6.73 15.72
N GLY A 28 24.11 7.50 15.02
CA GLY A 28 23.96 8.95 14.89
C GLY A 28 22.69 9.33 14.13
N ARG A 29 22.38 8.64 13.03
CA ARG A 29 21.14 8.84 12.26
C ARG A 29 19.90 8.51 13.09
N VAL A 30 19.92 7.42 13.85
CA VAL A 30 18.83 7.06 14.77
C VAL A 30 18.65 8.15 15.83
N LYS A 31 19.76 8.59 16.45
CA LYS A 31 19.71 9.66 17.46
C LYS A 31 19.10 10.94 16.90
N VAL A 32 19.50 11.36 15.71
CA VAL A 32 18.93 12.54 15.04
C VAL A 32 17.42 12.39 14.87
N ILE A 33 16.94 11.23 14.41
CA ILE A 33 15.50 10.97 14.24
C ILE A 33 14.77 11.06 15.59
N GLU A 34 15.33 10.48 16.65
CA GLU A 34 14.76 10.58 18.00
C GLU A 34 14.75 12.02 18.53
N ASP A 35 15.81 12.79 18.28
CA ASP A 35 15.91 14.18 18.73
C ASP A 35 14.88 15.10 18.03
N VAL A 36 14.58 14.86 16.75
CA VAL A 36 13.56 15.63 16.00
C VAL A 36 12.13 15.12 16.18
N TRP A 37 11.94 13.88 16.63
CA TRP A 37 10.63 13.24 16.74
C TRP A 37 9.61 14.03 17.56
N PRO A 38 9.93 14.61 18.74
CA PRO A 38 8.98 15.42 19.51
C PRO A 38 8.47 16.68 18.77
N PHE A 39 9.22 17.19 17.79
CA PHE A 39 8.78 18.30 16.96
C PHE A 39 7.81 17.82 15.86
N ILE A 40 8.10 16.65 15.29
CA ILE A 40 7.26 16.00 14.30
C ILE A 40 5.92 15.57 14.92
N GLU A 41 5.93 15.02 16.13
CA GLU A 41 4.71 14.63 16.85
C GLU A 41 3.78 15.82 17.08
N ARG A 42 4.33 16.98 17.46
CA ARG A 42 3.55 18.21 17.59
C ARG A 42 2.95 18.66 16.26
N ALA A 43 3.70 18.57 15.16
CA ALA A 43 3.18 18.88 13.83
C ALA A 43 2.08 17.88 13.39
N ASN A 44 2.24 16.60 13.72
CA ASN A 44 1.28 15.55 13.42
C ASN A 44 -0.05 15.74 14.17
N GLN A 45 -0.04 16.27 15.40
CA GLN A 45 -1.24 16.55 16.19
C GLN A 45 -2.19 17.54 15.48
N THR A 46 -1.65 18.49 14.73
CA THR A 46 -2.41 19.47 13.96
C THR A 46 -2.66 19.06 12.50
N SER A 47 -2.16 17.91 12.07
CA SER A 47 -2.23 17.44 10.69
C SER A 47 -3.33 16.37 10.51
N PRO A 48 -4.04 16.36 9.36
CA PRO A 48 -4.94 15.27 8.98
C PRO A 48 -4.25 13.90 9.07
N THR A 49 -4.99 12.86 9.49
CA THR A 49 -4.44 11.51 9.72
C THR A 49 -3.61 10.99 8.56
N HIS A 50 -4.07 11.17 7.32
CA HIS A 50 -3.38 10.72 6.09
C HIS A 50 -2.09 11.50 5.75
N SER A 51 -1.80 12.59 6.46
CA SER A 51 -0.64 13.46 6.23
C SER A 51 0.37 13.46 7.37
N ARG A 52 0.11 12.64 8.41
CA ARG A 52 1.02 12.48 9.55
C ARG A 52 2.29 11.75 9.09
N LEU A 53 3.42 12.20 9.61
CA LEU A 53 4.73 11.60 9.36
C LEU A 53 4.99 10.46 10.34
N GLU A 54 5.61 9.39 9.86
CA GLU A 54 6.13 8.30 10.68
C GLU A 54 7.67 8.32 10.69
N LYS A 55 8.32 7.75 11.71
CA LYS A 55 9.79 7.71 11.80
C LYS A 55 10.45 7.12 10.55
N ARG A 56 9.81 6.12 9.94
CA ARG A 56 10.27 5.43 8.72
C ARG A 56 10.11 6.26 7.45
N THR A 57 9.32 7.34 7.49
CA THR A 57 9.09 8.26 6.37
C THR A 57 10.03 9.48 6.38
N ILE A 58 11.01 9.48 7.28
CA ILE A 58 12.01 10.53 7.45
C ILE A 58 13.29 10.11 6.73
N ILE A 59 13.70 10.91 5.76
CA ILE A 59 14.98 10.76 5.08
C ILE A 59 15.90 11.88 5.56
N LEU A 60 17.05 11.51 6.13
CA LEU A 60 18.10 12.48 6.46
C LEU A 60 18.88 12.83 5.18
N VAL A 61 19.07 14.11 4.94
CA VAL A 61 19.81 14.62 3.78
C VAL A 61 21.28 14.31 3.95
N ASP A 62 21.84 13.58 2.99
CA ASP A 62 23.28 13.36 2.85
C ASP A 62 24.06 14.69 2.80
N PRO A 63 24.97 14.97 3.76
CA PRO A 63 25.82 16.17 3.73
C PRO A 63 26.68 16.31 2.47
N ALA A 64 26.94 15.22 1.73
CA ALA A 64 27.63 15.26 0.45
C ALA A 64 26.72 15.71 -0.72
N ARG A 65 25.40 15.64 -0.54
CA ARG A 65 24.36 16.04 -1.51
C ARG A 65 23.36 17.02 -0.88
N PRO A 66 23.81 18.19 -0.35
CA PRO A 66 22.92 19.10 0.37
C PRO A 66 21.73 19.56 -0.46
N LEU A 67 20.66 20.03 0.19
CA LEU A 67 19.48 20.48 -0.52
C LEU A 67 19.84 21.69 -1.41
N PRO A 68 19.36 21.71 -2.67
CA PRO A 68 19.64 22.82 -3.57
C PRO A 68 19.04 24.10 -2.99
N ARG A 69 19.72 25.22 -3.19
CA ARG A 69 19.27 26.54 -2.75
C ARG A 69 19.33 27.52 -3.91
N THR A 70 18.31 28.36 -4.01
CA THR A 70 18.33 29.52 -4.92
C THR A 70 19.31 30.57 -4.39
N PRO A 71 19.67 31.60 -5.19
CA PRO A 71 20.46 32.73 -4.69
C PRO A 71 19.84 33.46 -3.49
N LYS A 72 18.52 33.31 -3.27
CA LYS A 72 17.79 33.86 -2.12
C LYS A 72 17.76 32.92 -0.91
N GLY A 73 18.46 31.77 -0.97
CA GLY A 73 18.52 30.78 0.10
C GLY A 73 17.29 29.86 0.22
N THR A 74 16.29 30.00 -0.66
CA THR A 74 15.10 29.12 -0.64
C THR A 74 15.39 27.78 -1.29
N ILE A 75 14.72 26.71 -0.85
CA ILE A 75 14.87 25.37 -1.40
C ILE A 75 13.87 25.17 -2.55
N PRO A 76 14.32 25.02 -3.82
CA PRO A 76 13.43 24.72 -4.93
C PRO A 76 12.98 23.26 -4.82
N ARG A 77 11.72 23.05 -4.43
CA ARG A 77 11.15 21.72 -4.14
C ARG A 77 11.34 20.71 -5.27
N SER A 78 11.07 21.09 -6.52
CA SER A 78 11.22 20.19 -7.67
C SER A 78 12.65 19.68 -7.84
N ALA A 79 13.65 20.54 -7.64
CA ALA A 79 15.05 20.16 -7.73
C ALA A 79 15.48 19.26 -6.54
N ALA A 80 15.01 19.56 -5.33
CA ALA A 80 15.26 18.72 -4.16
C ALA A 80 14.67 17.31 -4.33
N LEU A 81 13.43 17.22 -4.81
CA LEU A 81 12.78 15.94 -5.08
C LEU A 81 13.48 15.16 -6.20
N LYS A 82 13.98 15.84 -7.23
CA LYS A 82 14.77 15.20 -8.29
C LYS A 82 16.10 14.65 -7.77
N LEU A 83 16.78 15.40 -6.90
CA LEU A 83 18.06 15.01 -6.30
C LEU A 83 17.93 13.77 -5.42
N TYR A 84 16.82 13.65 -4.69
CA TYR A 84 16.53 12.56 -3.75
C TYR A 84 15.53 11.53 -4.30
N ALA A 85 15.26 11.53 -5.60
CA ALA A 85 14.22 10.68 -6.19
C ALA A 85 14.46 9.20 -5.91
N HIS A 86 15.72 8.75 -5.97
CA HIS A 86 16.08 7.37 -5.68
C HIS A 86 15.89 7.00 -4.21
N ASP A 87 16.38 7.84 -3.28
CA ASP A 87 16.25 7.62 -1.84
C ASP A 87 14.77 7.56 -1.41
N ILE A 88 13.93 8.41 -2.01
CA ILE A 88 12.48 8.44 -1.78
C ILE A 88 11.82 7.14 -2.28
N GLU A 89 12.20 6.69 -3.48
CA GLU A 89 11.66 5.44 -4.04
C GLU A 89 12.05 4.23 -3.19
N GLU A 90 13.32 4.13 -2.80
CA GLU A 90 13.82 3.05 -1.95
C GLU A 90 13.09 3.00 -0.61
N MET A 91 12.88 4.17 0.03
CA MET A 91 12.10 4.26 1.26
C MET A 91 10.66 3.75 1.07
N TYR A 92 9.98 4.09 -0.03
CA TYR A 92 8.65 3.56 -0.29
C TYR A 92 8.66 2.05 -0.57
N LEU A 93 9.65 1.54 -1.31
CA LEU A 93 9.79 0.10 -1.55
C LEU A 93 10.02 -0.67 -0.25
N ASP A 94 10.81 -0.14 0.68
CA ASP A 94 11.05 -0.76 1.97
C ASP A 94 9.82 -0.72 2.88
N LEU A 95 9.09 0.40 2.87
CA LEU A 95 7.79 0.47 3.53
C LEU A 95 6.83 -0.58 2.96
N GLU A 96 6.77 -0.74 1.64
CA GLU A 96 5.92 -1.75 0.99
C GLU A 96 6.36 -3.20 1.30
N LYS A 97 7.64 -3.46 1.55
CA LYS A 97 8.12 -4.78 2.00
C LYS A 97 7.63 -5.08 3.41
N ASP A 98 7.79 -4.13 4.32
CA ASP A 98 7.40 -4.27 5.73
C ASP A 98 5.88 -4.22 5.94
N SER A 99 5.16 -3.53 5.06
CA SER A 99 3.71 -3.34 5.14
C SER A 99 2.94 -4.37 4.30
N GLY A 100 3.63 -5.19 3.50
CA GLY A 100 3.06 -6.19 2.61
C GLY A 100 3.24 -7.63 3.08
N SER A 101 3.98 -7.87 4.17
CA SER A 101 4.03 -9.17 4.83
C SER A 101 2.88 -9.27 5.82
N VAL A 102 1.71 -9.69 5.34
CA VAL A 102 0.93 -10.61 6.17
C VAL A 102 1.64 -11.96 6.11
N GLU A 103 2.82 -12.01 6.74
CA GLU A 103 3.63 -13.23 6.86
C GLU A 103 2.77 -14.28 7.57
N GLY A 104 2.52 -15.41 6.89
CA GLY A 104 1.86 -16.57 7.50
C GLY A 104 0.34 -16.69 7.30
N ILE A 105 -0.33 -15.85 6.49
CA ILE A 105 -1.67 -16.24 6.03
C ILE A 105 -1.52 -17.25 4.88
N GLU A 106 -1.69 -18.51 5.23
CA GLU A 106 -1.80 -19.59 4.26
C GLU A 106 -2.97 -19.33 3.29
N PRO A 107 -2.79 -19.66 2.00
CA PRO A 107 -3.87 -19.57 1.01
C PRO A 107 -5.09 -20.41 1.42
N PRO A 108 -6.27 -20.17 0.82
CA PRO A 108 -7.47 -20.95 1.14
C PRO A 108 -7.25 -22.42 0.81
N GLN A 109 -7.89 -23.32 1.57
CA GLN A 109 -7.81 -24.77 1.34
C GLN A 109 -8.34 -25.15 -0.06
N SER A 110 -9.33 -24.42 -0.55
CA SER A 110 -9.88 -24.56 -1.88
C SER A 110 -10.16 -23.21 -2.50
N TRP A 111 -9.70 -23.01 -3.73
CA TRP A 111 -10.02 -21.83 -4.54
C TRP A 111 -11.38 -21.94 -5.23
N THR A 112 -12.02 -23.11 -5.20
CA THR A 112 -13.32 -23.35 -5.84
C THR A 112 -14.52 -23.25 -4.89
N SER A 113 -14.23 -23.20 -3.58
CA SER A 113 -15.19 -23.03 -2.49
C SER A 113 -15.27 -21.56 -2.10
N THR A 114 -16.46 -20.96 -2.25
CA THR A 114 -16.67 -19.57 -1.85
C THR A 114 -16.48 -19.36 -0.35
N GLU A 115 -16.85 -20.34 0.47
CA GLU A 115 -16.70 -20.28 1.92
C GLU A 115 -15.22 -20.21 2.34
N ASP A 116 -14.36 -21.07 1.76
CA ASP A 116 -12.94 -21.11 2.08
C ASP A 116 -12.24 -19.80 1.65
N VAL A 117 -12.58 -19.29 0.46
CA VAL A 117 -12.02 -18.05 -0.05
C VAL A 117 -12.54 -16.85 0.76
N GLU A 118 -13.84 -16.79 1.10
CA GLU A 118 -14.41 -15.70 1.92
C GLU A 118 -13.77 -15.67 3.32
N ALA A 119 -13.61 -16.82 3.97
CA ALA A 119 -12.95 -16.93 5.27
C ALA A 119 -11.48 -16.50 5.21
N TRP A 120 -10.76 -16.84 4.15
CA TRP A 120 -9.37 -16.44 3.95
C TRP A 120 -9.22 -14.93 3.68
N ILE A 121 -10.03 -14.35 2.78
CA ILE A 121 -10.01 -12.91 2.54
C ILE A 121 -10.41 -12.16 3.81
N SER A 122 -11.42 -12.65 4.55
CA SER A 122 -11.83 -12.07 5.83
C SER A 122 -10.66 -12.01 6.81
N ARG A 123 -9.95 -13.12 7.04
CA ARG A 123 -8.74 -13.14 7.89
C ARG A 123 -7.66 -12.18 7.40
N SER A 124 -7.47 -12.09 6.08
CA SER A 124 -6.49 -11.17 5.48
C SER A 124 -6.84 -9.71 5.76
N VAL A 125 -8.10 -9.33 5.59
CA VAL A 125 -8.55 -7.95 5.86
C VAL A 125 -8.53 -7.64 7.35
N GLN A 126 -8.95 -8.58 8.21
CA GLN A 126 -8.88 -8.41 9.66
C GLN A 126 -7.43 -8.21 10.13
N GLY A 127 -6.47 -8.94 9.56
CA GLY A 127 -5.04 -8.76 9.83
C GLY A 127 -4.52 -7.40 9.37
N LEU A 128 -4.96 -6.92 8.20
CA LEU A 128 -4.56 -5.61 7.67
C LEU A 128 -5.17 -4.43 8.46
N LEU A 129 -6.42 -4.57 8.92
CA LEU A 129 -7.13 -3.50 9.65
C LEU A 129 -7.01 -3.62 11.17
N ASN A 130 -6.47 -4.73 11.68
CA ASN A 130 -6.39 -5.10 13.09
C ASN A 130 -7.74 -4.95 13.83
N ARG A 131 -8.82 -5.44 13.20
CA ARG A 131 -10.19 -5.36 13.72
C ARG A 131 -11.09 -6.41 13.07
N GLU A 132 -12.22 -6.69 13.72
CA GLU A 132 -13.31 -7.44 13.10
C GLU A 132 -14.01 -6.62 12.01
N ILE A 133 -14.54 -7.34 11.00
CA ILE A 133 -15.26 -6.78 9.86
C ILE A 133 -16.50 -7.63 9.53
N ASP A 134 -17.51 -6.98 8.97
CA ASP A 134 -18.62 -7.61 8.27
C ASP A 134 -18.21 -7.93 6.83
N VAL A 135 -18.25 -9.21 6.48
CA VAL A 135 -17.92 -9.74 5.15
C VAL A 135 -18.87 -9.26 4.04
N ALA A 136 -20.09 -8.85 4.40
CA ALA A 136 -21.09 -8.28 3.50
C ALA A 136 -21.05 -6.74 3.46
N GLY A 137 -20.38 -6.12 4.43
CA GLY A 137 -20.25 -4.67 4.56
C GLY A 137 -19.19 -4.10 3.62
N ASP A 138 -19.36 -2.84 3.25
CA ASP A 138 -18.38 -2.11 2.45
C ASP A 138 -17.07 -1.93 3.25
N LEU A 139 -15.96 -2.42 2.70
CA LEU A 139 -14.66 -2.44 3.35
C LEU A 139 -14.11 -1.03 3.59
N PHE A 140 -14.40 -0.07 2.71
CA PHE A 140 -13.94 1.31 2.85
C PHE A 140 -14.69 2.04 3.96
N GLN A 141 -15.99 1.74 4.13
CA GLN A 141 -16.75 2.20 5.29
C GLN A 141 -16.29 1.56 6.60
N GLN A 142 -15.64 0.40 6.52
CA GLN A 142 -15.08 -0.33 7.67
C GLN A 142 -13.63 0.03 8.00
N GLY A 143 -13.05 1.01 7.29
CA GLY A 143 -11.71 1.54 7.58
C GLY A 143 -10.63 1.11 6.60
N MET A 144 -10.98 0.42 5.50
CA MET A 144 -10.07 0.25 4.38
C MET A 144 -9.86 1.58 3.66
N ASP A 145 -8.63 1.81 3.22
CA ASP A 145 -8.17 2.96 2.45
C ASP A 145 -7.34 2.47 1.25
N SER A 146 -6.80 3.39 0.45
CA SER A 146 -5.99 3.04 -0.72
C SER A 146 -4.74 2.22 -0.37
N LEU A 147 -4.18 2.37 0.83
CA LEU A 147 -3.00 1.63 1.27
C LEU A 147 -3.36 0.19 1.58
N THR A 148 -4.35 -0.01 2.45
CA THR A 148 -4.83 -1.32 2.87
C THR A 148 -5.49 -2.08 1.70
N ALA A 149 -6.10 -1.38 0.73
CA ALA A 149 -6.56 -1.98 -0.52
C ALA A 149 -5.39 -2.48 -1.40
N THR A 150 -4.29 -1.72 -1.49
CA THR A 150 -3.07 -2.15 -2.21
C THR A 150 -2.40 -3.35 -1.52
N MET A 151 -2.34 -3.33 -0.19
CA MET A 151 -1.82 -4.45 0.60
C MET A 151 -2.67 -5.70 0.38
N LEU A 152 -3.99 -5.58 0.44
CA LEU A 152 -4.91 -6.69 0.17
C LEU A 152 -4.67 -7.25 -1.23
N LEU A 153 -4.63 -6.39 -2.27
CA LEU A 153 -4.37 -6.83 -3.64
C LEU A 153 -3.07 -7.63 -3.74
N ARG A 154 -2.01 -7.21 -3.04
CA ARG A 154 -0.73 -7.93 -3.01
C ARG A 154 -0.89 -9.30 -2.36
N VAL A 155 -1.54 -9.38 -1.20
CA VAL A 155 -1.84 -10.67 -0.53
C VAL A 155 -2.60 -11.59 -1.48
N LEU A 156 -3.61 -11.07 -2.19
CA LEU A 156 -4.38 -11.84 -3.16
C LEU A 156 -3.49 -12.37 -4.30
N LYS A 157 -2.68 -11.51 -4.91
CA LYS A 157 -1.78 -11.90 -6.01
C LYS A 157 -0.73 -12.90 -5.58
N THR A 158 -0.12 -12.72 -4.40
CA THR A 158 0.89 -13.64 -3.88
C THR A 158 0.30 -15.03 -3.66
N ALA A 159 -0.89 -15.13 -3.07
CA ALA A 159 -1.56 -16.41 -2.86
C ALA A 159 -1.95 -17.10 -4.17
N LEU A 160 -2.45 -16.33 -5.15
CA LEU A 160 -2.80 -16.85 -6.47
C LEU A 160 -1.56 -17.36 -7.24
N HIS A 161 -0.44 -16.62 -7.19
CA HIS A 161 0.82 -17.06 -7.82
C HIS A 161 1.41 -18.31 -7.17
N ALA A 162 1.20 -18.49 -5.86
CA ALA A 162 1.67 -19.66 -5.13
C ALA A 162 0.80 -20.91 -5.36
N ALA A 163 -0.39 -20.78 -5.97
CA ALA A 163 -1.25 -21.91 -6.27
C ALA A 163 -0.61 -22.86 -7.29
N SER A 164 -0.89 -24.17 -7.17
CA SER A 164 -0.35 -25.17 -8.09
C SER A 164 -1.09 -25.24 -9.44
N ASP A 165 -2.34 -24.77 -9.48
CA ASP A 165 -3.17 -24.80 -10.70
C ASP A 165 -2.86 -23.57 -11.60
N PRO A 166 -2.46 -23.78 -12.86
CA PRO A 166 -2.20 -22.69 -13.81
C PRO A 166 -3.37 -21.72 -14.03
N ASN A 167 -4.61 -22.18 -13.94
CA ASN A 167 -5.79 -21.32 -14.09
C ASN A 167 -5.95 -20.37 -12.89
N ILE A 168 -5.51 -20.80 -11.71
CA ILE A 168 -5.51 -19.96 -10.51
C ILE A 168 -4.36 -18.96 -10.57
N GLN A 169 -3.20 -19.38 -11.08
CA GLN A 169 -2.07 -18.48 -11.30
C GLN A 169 -2.40 -17.37 -12.31
N SER A 170 -3.12 -17.70 -13.40
CA SER A 170 -3.51 -16.70 -14.41
C SER A 170 -4.42 -15.61 -13.82
N ALA A 171 -5.26 -15.95 -12.84
CA ALA A 171 -6.15 -14.99 -12.16
C ALA A 171 -5.39 -13.84 -11.50
N ALA A 172 -4.15 -14.06 -11.03
CA ALA A 172 -3.30 -13.02 -10.45
C ALA A 172 -3.02 -11.86 -11.43
N THR A 173 -2.94 -12.16 -12.73
CA THR A 173 -2.70 -11.14 -13.76
C THR A 173 -3.93 -10.30 -14.08
N LYS A 174 -5.13 -10.80 -13.75
CA LYS A 174 -6.39 -10.16 -14.09
C LYS A 174 -6.87 -9.20 -13.00
N ILE A 175 -6.57 -9.49 -11.73
CA ILE A 175 -6.94 -8.61 -10.63
C ILE A 175 -6.01 -7.39 -10.55
N ASN A 176 -6.60 -6.23 -10.27
CA ASN A 176 -5.88 -4.98 -10.10
C ASN A 176 -6.55 -4.13 -8.99
N GLN A 177 -6.06 -2.91 -8.78
CA GLN A 177 -6.58 -2.06 -7.70
C GLN A 177 -8.06 -1.71 -7.92
N GLN A 178 -8.47 -1.47 -9.17
CA GLN A 178 -9.87 -1.21 -9.53
C GLN A 178 -10.78 -2.40 -9.21
N THR A 179 -10.26 -3.64 -9.25
CA THR A 179 -11.00 -4.82 -8.80
C THR A 179 -11.41 -4.72 -7.33
N VAL A 180 -10.49 -4.26 -6.47
CA VAL A 180 -10.76 -4.11 -5.03
C VAL A 180 -11.75 -2.98 -4.77
N PHE A 181 -11.60 -1.85 -5.48
CA PHE A 181 -12.57 -0.74 -5.40
C PHE A 181 -13.95 -1.10 -5.97
N GLY A 182 -14.00 -1.89 -7.05
CA GLY A 182 -15.23 -2.26 -7.74
C GLY A 182 -15.99 -3.42 -7.08
N LYS A 183 -15.33 -4.18 -6.21
CA LYS A 183 -15.91 -5.26 -5.41
C LYS A 183 -15.64 -4.97 -3.93
N PRO A 184 -16.28 -3.94 -3.33
CA PRO A 184 -15.88 -3.38 -2.05
C PRO A 184 -16.23 -4.26 -0.83
N THR A 185 -16.64 -5.51 -0.99
CA THR A 185 -16.97 -6.43 0.11
C THR A 185 -16.15 -7.71 0.01
N VAL A 186 -15.88 -8.36 1.15
CA VAL A 186 -15.16 -9.65 1.19
C VAL A 186 -15.89 -10.69 0.34
N ARG A 187 -17.21 -10.75 0.47
CA ARG A 187 -18.05 -11.70 -0.29
C ARG A 187 -17.93 -11.51 -1.80
N GLN A 188 -17.96 -10.28 -2.28
CA GLN A 188 -17.82 -10.01 -3.73
C GLN A 188 -16.44 -10.39 -4.25
N LEU A 189 -15.38 -10.11 -3.49
CA LEU A 189 -14.03 -10.54 -3.84
C LEU A 189 -13.92 -12.06 -3.86
N ALA A 190 -14.48 -12.76 -2.88
CA ALA A 190 -14.47 -14.22 -2.82
C ALA A 190 -15.18 -14.86 -4.02
N HIS A 191 -16.38 -14.38 -4.36
CA HIS A 191 -17.10 -14.84 -5.55
C HIS A 191 -16.30 -14.62 -6.83
N LEU A 192 -15.68 -13.44 -6.98
CA LEU A 192 -14.87 -13.14 -8.15
C LEU A 192 -13.67 -14.09 -8.27
N LEU A 193 -12.94 -14.34 -7.19
CA LEU A 193 -11.78 -15.26 -7.23
C LEU A 193 -12.20 -16.69 -7.55
N VAL A 194 -13.33 -17.16 -7.02
CA VAL A 194 -13.90 -18.49 -7.36
C VAL A 194 -14.36 -18.56 -8.82
N GLN A 195 -14.87 -17.47 -9.38
CA GLN A 195 -15.22 -17.42 -10.80
C GLN A 195 -13.97 -17.47 -11.69
N LEU A 196 -12.94 -16.69 -11.34
CA LEU A 196 -11.67 -16.68 -12.05
C LEU A 196 -10.94 -18.02 -11.96
N SER A 197 -11.06 -18.74 -10.84
CA SER A 197 -10.46 -20.07 -10.70
C SER A 197 -11.16 -21.15 -11.56
N LYS A 198 -12.43 -20.95 -11.90
CA LYS A 198 -13.23 -21.91 -12.70
C LYS A 198 -13.21 -21.59 -14.19
N ASN A 199 -13.17 -20.30 -14.56
CA ASN A 199 -13.30 -19.85 -15.93
C ASN A 199 -12.33 -18.71 -16.25
N ASP A 200 -11.46 -18.96 -17.23
CA ASP A 200 -10.43 -18.01 -17.68
C ASP A 200 -11.04 -16.79 -18.43
N ASN A 201 -12.34 -16.80 -18.78
CA ASN A 201 -13.02 -15.74 -19.53
C ASN A 201 -13.84 -14.75 -18.67
N THR A 202 -13.74 -14.79 -17.34
CA THR A 202 -14.51 -13.89 -16.47
C THR A 202 -14.06 -12.43 -16.64
N SER A 203 -14.97 -11.56 -17.10
CA SER A 203 -14.70 -10.13 -17.26
C SER A 203 -14.66 -9.43 -15.90
N ILE A 204 -13.63 -8.63 -15.65
CA ILE A 204 -13.43 -7.89 -14.39
C ILE A 204 -13.91 -6.44 -14.50
N ASP A 205 -14.29 -6.02 -15.71
CA ASP A 205 -14.83 -4.68 -15.94
C ASP A 205 -16.34 -4.65 -15.61
N PRO A 206 -16.78 -3.80 -14.64
CA PRO A 206 -18.18 -3.70 -14.27
C PRO A 206 -19.10 -3.30 -15.43
N VAL A 207 -18.59 -2.55 -16.42
CA VAL A 207 -19.33 -2.17 -17.62
C VAL A 207 -19.51 -3.38 -18.54
N ALA A 208 -18.46 -4.19 -18.70
CA ALA A 208 -18.52 -5.41 -19.50
C ALA A 208 -19.38 -6.50 -18.83
N GLU A 209 -19.35 -6.63 -17.50
CA GLU A 209 -20.23 -7.53 -16.74
C GLU A 209 -21.71 -7.11 -16.88
N ALA A 210 -22.00 -5.81 -16.78
CA ALA A 210 -23.35 -5.28 -17.01
C ALA A 210 -23.83 -5.55 -18.44
N LEU A 211 -22.97 -5.35 -19.45
CA LEU A 211 -23.29 -5.65 -20.84
C LEU A 211 -23.51 -7.14 -21.11
N GLN A 212 -22.71 -8.03 -20.49
CA GLN A 212 -22.90 -9.48 -20.61
C GLN A 212 -24.21 -9.93 -19.97
N ASN A 213 -24.58 -9.39 -18.81
CA ASN A 213 -25.85 -9.69 -18.15
C ASN A 213 -27.07 -9.20 -18.96
N ILE A 214 -26.98 -8.01 -19.55
CA ILE A 214 -28.03 -7.50 -20.46
C ILE A 214 -28.15 -8.39 -21.70
N LEU A 215 -27.03 -8.80 -22.31
CA LEU A 215 -27.04 -9.68 -23.48
C LEU A 215 -27.57 -11.08 -23.17
N ALA A 216 -27.34 -11.60 -21.96
CA ALA A 216 -27.85 -12.88 -21.50
C ALA A 216 -29.37 -12.89 -21.26
N MET A 217 -29.97 -11.74 -20.91
CA MET A 217 -31.43 -11.61 -20.71
C MET A 217 -32.23 -11.52 -22.02
N ILE A 218 -31.55 -11.41 -23.18
CA ILE A 218 -32.19 -11.28 -24.50
C ILE A 218 -32.23 -12.65 -25.25
N ARG A 219 -31.71 -13.73 -24.65
CA ARG A 219 -31.82 -15.11 -25.15
C ARG A 219 -32.86 -15.90 -24.38
#